data_AF-A0A7W9J6H2-F1
#
_entry.id   AF-A0A7W9J6H2-F1
#
_cell.length_a   1.000
_cell.length_b   1.000
_cell.length_c   1.000
_cell.angle_alpha   90.00
_cell.angle_beta   90.00
_cell.angle_gamma   90.00
#
_symmetry.space_group_name_H-M   'P 1'
#
loop_
_entity.id
_entity.type
_entity.pdbx_description
1 polymer ?
#
loop_
_entity_poly.entity_id
_entity_poly.type
_entity_poly.pdbx_seq_one_letter_code
_entity_poly.pdbx_strand_id
1 'polypeptide(L)'
;MPVDIEEFTLAFNRARDRVRGVADADVAAEQARLRALVPSDASADERRWTGELIDSLAVPSPPAKEWSELYHEAGRIHESAYPVQGTVAEQIAALEAARRKIWQIADRAGEDEAPHIRAMTRVLEHLEEELRNPTWPA
;
A
#
# COMPACT_ATOMS: atom_id res chain seq x y z
N MET A 1 -27.59 16.78 11.65
CA MET A 1 -27.43 15.36 11.32
C MET A 1 -25.95 15.13 11.11
N PRO A 2 -25.36 14.08 11.70
CA PRO A 2 -23.97 13.77 11.44
C PRO A 2 -23.79 13.38 9.97
N VAL A 3 -22.57 13.55 9.47
CA VAL A 3 -22.21 13.02 8.15
C VAL A 3 -22.24 11.50 8.23
N ASP A 4 -22.86 10.83 7.25
CA ASP A 4 -22.66 9.39 7.07
C ASP A 4 -21.24 9.16 6.55
N ILE A 5 -20.34 8.79 7.47
CA ILE A 5 -18.92 8.64 7.18
C ILE A 5 -18.68 7.53 6.16
N GLU A 6 -19.45 6.44 6.21
CA GLU A 6 -19.30 5.30 5.32
C GLU A 6 -19.73 5.67 3.89
N GLU A 7 -20.91 6.27 3.77
CA GLU A 7 -21.43 6.75 2.47
C GLU A 7 -20.50 7.79 1.86
N PHE A 8 -20.09 8.79 2.66
CA PHE A 8 -19.20 9.85 2.21
C PHE A 8 -17.84 9.30 1.76
N THR A 9 -17.23 8.41 2.54
CA THR A 9 -15.92 7.81 2.21
C THR A 9 -16.00 6.96 0.94
N LEU A 10 -17.08 6.19 0.77
CA LEU A 10 -17.30 5.39 -0.43
C LEU A 10 -17.50 6.28 -1.67
N ALA A 11 -18.31 7.33 -1.55
CA ALA A 11 -18.53 8.30 -2.62
C ALA A 11 -17.24 9.02 -2.99
N PHE A 12 -16.45 9.43 -1.99
CA PHE A 12 -15.15 10.08 -2.17
C PHE A 12 -14.17 9.19 -2.93
N ASN A 13 -14.02 7.92 -2.53
CA ASN A 13 -13.11 6.99 -3.21
C ASN A 13 -13.50 6.79 -4.69
N ARG A 14 -14.79 6.65 -4.98
CA ARG A 14 -15.28 6.54 -6.36
C ARG A 14 -15.03 7.79 -7.19
N ALA A 15 -15.23 8.97 -6.59
CA ALA A 15 -14.93 10.26 -7.24
C ALA A 15 -13.43 10.38 -7.55
N ARG A 16 -12.59 10.03 -6.58
CA ARG A 16 -11.13 10.00 -6.71
C ARG A 16 -10.67 9.05 -7.83
N ASP A 17 -11.24 7.86 -7.90
CA ASP A 17 -10.89 6.87 -8.92
C ASP A 17 -11.29 7.36 -10.33
N ARG A 18 -12.44 8.02 -10.47
CA ARG A 18 -12.85 8.65 -11.74
C ARG A 18 -11.91 9.77 -12.16
N VAL A 19 -11.60 10.68 -11.24
CA VAL A 19 -10.69 11.81 -11.50
C VAL A 19 -9.31 11.33 -11.93
N ARG A 20 -8.84 10.21 -11.38
CA ARG A 20 -7.52 9.64 -11.69
C ARG A 20 -7.50 8.73 -12.92
N GLY A 21 -8.61 8.05 -13.21
CA GLY A 21 -8.69 7.03 -14.26
C GLY A 21 -9.20 7.54 -15.61
N VAL A 22 -9.83 8.71 -15.66
CA VAL A 22 -10.43 9.27 -16.89
C VAL A 22 -9.73 10.58 -17.24
N ALA A 23 -9.15 10.65 -18.44
CA ALA A 23 -8.65 11.90 -18.99
C ALA A 23 -9.79 12.93 -19.06
N ASP A 24 -9.55 14.14 -18.58
CA ASP A 24 -10.50 15.26 -18.55
C ASP A 24 -11.76 15.04 -17.67
N ALA A 25 -11.64 14.25 -16.60
CA ALA A 25 -12.71 14.14 -15.60
C ALA A 25 -13.09 15.52 -15.02
N ASP A 26 -14.39 15.80 -14.94
CA ASP A 26 -14.91 17.04 -14.35
C ASP A 26 -14.81 16.99 -12.81
N VAL A 27 -13.66 17.44 -12.31
CA VAL A 27 -13.38 17.53 -10.87
C VAL A 27 -14.41 18.40 -10.16
N ALA A 28 -14.84 19.51 -10.77
CA ALA A 28 -15.78 20.43 -10.16
C ALA A 28 -17.16 19.77 -9.96
N ALA A 29 -17.62 18.99 -10.94
CA ALA A 29 -18.85 18.20 -10.83
C ALA A 29 -18.76 17.13 -9.73
N GLU A 30 -17.63 16.42 -9.61
CA GLU A 30 -17.42 15.43 -8.56
C GLU A 30 -17.38 16.07 -7.16
N GLN A 31 -16.70 17.20 -7.01
CA GLN A 31 -16.69 17.94 -5.75
C GLN A 31 -18.09 18.44 -5.37
N ALA A 32 -18.88 18.94 -6.33
CA ALA A 32 -20.26 19.37 -6.08
C ALA A 32 -21.15 18.21 -5.60
N ARG A 33 -21.00 17.02 -6.18
CA ARG A 33 -21.71 15.80 -5.73
C ARG A 33 -21.37 15.43 -4.29
N LEU A 34 -20.10 15.49 -3.91
CA LEU A 34 -19.68 15.19 -2.54
C LEU A 34 -20.17 16.23 -1.54
N ARG A 35 -20.17 17.52 -1.91
CA ARG A 35 -20.73 18.59 -1.06
C ARG A 35 -22.22 18.38 -0.77
N ALA A 36 -22.97 17.79 -1.71
CA ALA A 36 -24.40 17.47 -1.52
C ALA A 36 -24.65 16.35 -0.50
N LEU A 37 -23.65 15.52 -0.18
CA LEU A 37 -23.74 14.47 0.84
C LEU A 37 -23.50 15.00 2.26
N VAL A 38 -23.04 16.24 2.40
CA VAL A 38 -22.77 16.85 3.71
C VAL A 38 -24.03 17.57 4.20
N PRO A 39 -24.66 17.14 5.31
CA PRO A 39 -25.83 17.81 5.85
C PRO A 39 -25.54 19.26 6.21
N SER A 40 -26.48 20.17 5.95
CA SER A 40 -26.32 21.59 6.27
C SER A 40 -26.18 21.87 7.76
N ASP A 41 -26.64 20.94 8.60
CA ASP A 41 -26.59 20.98 10.06
C ASP A 41 -25.52 20.04 10.66
N ALA A 42 -24.56 19.59 9.84
CA ALA A 42 -23.37 18.88 10.32
C ALA A 42 -22.50 19.77 11.21
N SER A 43 -21.75 19.15 12.12
CA SER A 43 -20.86 19.86 13.03
C SER A 43 -19.79 20.66 12.28
N ALA A 44 -19.17 21.64 12.94
CA ALA A 44 -18.08 22.40 12.33
C ALA A 44 -16.87 21.52 11.97
N ASP A 45 -16.58 20.52 12.80
CA ASP A 45 -15.47 19.59 12.56
C ASP A 45 -15.75 18.65 11.38
N GLU A 46 -16.96 18.11 11.27
CA GLU A 46 -17.36 17.30 10.11
C GLU A 46 -17.34 18.10 8.81
N ARG A 47 -17.83 19.35 8.83
CA ARG A 47 -17.78 20.24 7.66
C ARG A 47 -16.35 20.60 7.26
N ARG A 48 -15.46 20.81 8.24
CA ARG A 48 -14.04 21.06 7.99
C ARG A 48 -13.39 19.83 7.34
N TRP A 49 -13.53 18.66 7.97
CA TRP A 49 -12.94 17.41 7.48
C TRP A 49 -13.44 17.03 6.09
N THR A 50 -14.76 17.05 5.86
CA THR A 50 -15.33 16.75 4.53
C THR A 50 -14.91 17.78 3.48
N GLY A 51 -14.85 19.06 3.83
CA GLY A 51 -14.35 20.12 2.95
C GLY A 51 -12.91 19.90 2.50
N GLU A 52 -12.01 19.65 3.45
CA GLU A 52 -10.59 19.35 3.17
C GLU A 52 -10.44 18.13 2.25
N LEU A 53 -11.23 17.08 2.50
CA LEU A 53 -11.21 15.87 1.67
C LEU A 53 -11.70 16.18 0.24
N ILE A 54 -12.81 16.89 0.09
CA ILE A 54 -13.38 17.25 -1.21
C ILE A 54 -12.40 18.11 -2.02
N ASP A 55 -11.79 19.10 -1.39
CA ASP A 55 -10.84 20.00 -2.05
C ASP A 55 -9.58 19.26 -2.51
N SER A 56 -9.19 18.18 -1.81
CA SER A 56 -8.08 17.32 -2.21
C SER A 56 -8.27 16.61 -3.55
N LEU A 57 -9.50 16.50 -4.08
CA LEU A 57 -9.73 15.95 -5.43
C LEU A 57 -9.10 16.77 -6.55
N ALA A 58 -8.96 18.09 -6.35
CA ALA A 58 -8.33 18.97 -7.32
C ALA A 58 -6.80 18.92 -7.26
N VAL A 59 -6.24 18.30 -6.22
CA VAL A 59 -4.80 18.15 -6.06
C VAL A 59 -4.35 16.93 -6.88
N PRO A 60 -3.52 17.11 -7.91
CA PRO A 60 -2.96 15.98 -8.65
C PRO A 60 -2.25 15.05 -7.68
N SER A 61 -2.42 13.74 -7.85
CA SER A 61 -1.61 12.80 -7.10
C SER A 61 -0.14 13.04 -7.41
N PRO A 62 0.74 12.97 -6.39
CA PRO A 62 2.16 12.91 -6.68
C PRO A 62 2.41 11.76 -7.66
N PRO A 63 3.38 11.89 -8.58
CA PRO A 63 3.73 10.80 -9.46
C PRO A 63 4.02 9.55 -8.64
N ALA A 64 3.71 8.38 -9.20
CA ALA A 64 4.07 7.13 -8.57
C ALA A 64 5.57 7.15 -8.24
N LYS A 65 5.93 6.68 -7.05
CA LYS A 65 7.34 6.57 -6.67
C LYS A 65 8.01 5.66 -7.69
N GLU A 66 9.00 6.21 -8.40
CA GLU A 66 9.89 5.41 -9.24
C GLU A 66 10.86 4.69 -8.31
N TRP A 67 10.74 3.36 -8.28
CA TRP A 67 11.62 2.51 -7.50
C TRP A 67 12.90 2.23 -8.29
N SER A 68 14.03 2.15 -7.59
CA SER A 68 15.29 1.83 -8.21
C SER A 68 15.36 0.38 -8.70
N GLU A 69 16.32 0.10 -9.57
CA GLU A 69 16.64 -1.28 -9.96
C GLU A 69 17.00 -2.16 -8.76
N LEU A 70 17.56 -1.59 -7.69
CA LEU A 70 17.84 -2.32 -6.45
C LEU A 70 16.55 -2.79 -5.77
N TYR A 71 15.52 -1.94 -5.72
CA TYR A 71 14.21 -2.32 -5.20
C TYR A 71 13.60 -3.46 -6.02
N HIS A 72 13.65 -3.36 -7.36
CA HIS A 72 13.15 -4.40 -8.25
C HIS A 72 13.96 -5.69 -8.17
N GLU A 73 15.28 -5.61 -7.99
CA GLU A 73 16.15 -6.77 -7.75
C GLU A 73 15.76 -7.49 -6.46
N ALA A 74 15.56 -6.75 -5.37
CA ALA A 74 15.10 -7.31 -4.10
C ALA A 74 13.72 -7.97 -4.24
N GLY A 75 12.80 -7.36 -5.00
CA GLY A 75 11.49 -7.93 -5.31
C GLY A 75 11.60 -9.28 -6.03
N ARG A 76 12.46 -9.39 -7.04
CA ARG A 76 12.72 -10.66 -7.75
C ARG A 76 13.29 -11.73 -6.81
N ILE A 77 14.22 -11.37 -5.93
CA ILE A 77 14.77 -12.30 -4.94
C ILE A 77 13.67 -12.77 -3.98
N HIS A 78 12.86 -11.85 -3.47
CA HIS A 78 11.74 -12.15 -2.59
C HIS A 78 10.74 -13.11 -3.24
N GLU A 79 10.31 -12.85 -4.49
CA GLU A 79 9.41 -13.74 -5.22
C GLU A 79 10.03 -15.13 -5.46
N SER A 80 11.32 -15.19 -5.79
CA SER A 80 12.01 -16.48 -6.01
C SER A 80 12.22 -17.29 -4.72
N ALA A 81 12.09 -16.65 -3.55
CA ALA A 81 12.34 -17.28 -2.26
C ALA A 81 11.15 -18.10 -1.75
N TYR A 82 9.96 -17.95 -2.34
CA TYR A 82 8.81 -18.76 -1.97
C TYR A 82 9.12 -20.23 -2.29
N PRO A 83 9.14 -21.12 -1.27
CA PRO A 83 9.56 -22.48 -1.48
C PRO A 83 8.54 -23.22 -2.34
N VAL A 84 8.94 -23.58 -3.56
CA VAL A 84 8.08 -24.36 -4.47
C VAL A 84 8.29 -25.86 -4.26
N GLN A 85 9.50 -26.28 -3.86
CA GLN A 85 9.96 -27.68 -3.77
C GLN A 85 11.12 -27.82 -2.78
N GLY A 86 11.42 -29.06 -2.36
CA GLY A 86 12.55 -29.40 -1.49
C GLY A 86 12.13 -29.79 -0.06
N THR A 87 13.10 -30.26 0.71
CA THR A 87 12.93 -30.56 2.15
C THR A 87 12.75 -29.29 2.96
N VAL A 88 12.14 -29.39 4.15
CA VAL A 88 11.96 -28.24 5.07
C VAL A 88 13.29 -27.52 5.35
N ALA A 89 14.38 -28.27 5.53
CA ALA A 89 15.70 -27.69 5.75
C ALA A 89 16.22 -26.89 4.55
N GLU A 90 16.02 -27.40 3.33
CA GLU A 90 16.39 -26.69 2.09
C GLU A 90 15.54 -25.44 1.89
N GLN A 91 14.25 -25.50 2.21
CA GLN A 91 13.35 -24.36 2.14
C GLN A 91 13.75 -23.26 3.14
N ILE A 92 14.04 -23.62 4.40
CA ILE A 92 14.56 -22.69 5.41
C ILE A 92 15.87 -22.05 4.94
N ALA A 93 16.81 -22.84 4.43
CA ALA A 93 18.09 -22.32 3.94
C ALA A 93 17.92 -21.35 2.75
N ALA A 94 16.97 -21.63 1.85
CA ALA A 94 16.64 -20.76 0.74
C ALA A 94 16.05 -19.41 1.22
N LEU A 95 15.14 -19.44 2.19
CA LEU A 95 14.56 -18.24 2.81
C LEU A 95 15.63 -17.39 3.50
N GLU A 96 16.50 -18.00 4.31
CA GLU A 96 17.61 -17.30 4.97
C GLU A 96 18.58 -16.66 3.95
N ALA A 97 18.91 -17.37 2.88
CA ALA A 97 19.77 -16.86 1.82
C ALA A 97 19.13 -15.67 1.09
N ALA A 98 17.83 -15.74 0.80
CA ALA A 98 17.09 -14.64 0.19
C ALA A 98 17.05 -13.41 1.11
N ARG A 99 16.72 -13.60 2.39
CA ARG A 99 16.72 -12.51 3.40
C ARG A 99 18.08 -11.82 3.45
N ARG A 100 19.19 -12.57 3.54
CA ARG A 100 20.55 -11.98 3.54
C ARG A 100 20.84 -11.15 2.29
N LYS A 101 20.48 -11.64 1.11
CA LYS A 101 20.68 -10.89 -0.15
C LYS A 101 19.85 -9.61 -0.19
N ILE A 102 18.59 -9.66 0.24
CA ILE A 102 17.72 -8.48 0.31
C ILE A 102 18.30 -7.43 1.28
N TRP A 103 18.85 -7.86 2.42
CA TRP A 103 19.56 -6.95 3.33
C TRP A 103 20.79 -6.29 2.70
N GLN A 104 21.61 -7.05 1.98
CA GLN A 104 22.76 -6.50 1.24
C GLN A 104 22.37 -5.53 0.13
N ILE A 105 21.20 -5.72 -0.49
CA ILE A 105 20.64 -4.77 -1.45
C ILE A 105 20.20 -3.50 -0.71
N ALA A 106 19.48 -3.63 0.40
CA ALA A 106 19.04 -2.48 1.20
C ALA A 106 20.20 -1.63 1.70
N ASP A 107 21.31 -2.25 2.12
CA ASP A 107 22.50 -1.53 2.59
C ASP A 107 23.20 -0.71 1.50
N ARG A 108 22.92 -1.00 0.22
CA ARG A 108 23.39 -0.24 -0.95
C ARG A 108 22.35 0.74 -1.49
N ALA A 109 21.11 0.65 -1.04
CA ALA A 109 20.02 1.51 -1.49
C ALA A 109 20.04 2.86 -0.74
N GLY A 110 19.37 3.85 -1.31
CA GLY A 110 19.19 5.15 -0.66
C GLY A 110 18.35 5.06 0.62
N GLU A 111 18.47 6.07 1.49
CA GLU A 111 17.79 6.11 2.80
C GLU A 111 16.26 5.99 2.69
N ASP A 112 15.68 6.49 1.60
CA ASP A 112 14.23 6.44 1.33
C ASP A 112 13.74 5.08 0.81
N GLU A 113 14.64 4.19 0.36
CA GLU A 113 14.27 2.90 -0.23
C GLU A 113 14.68 1.72 0.66
N ALA A 114 15.81 1.83 1.35
CA ALA A 114 16.34 0.78 2.22
C ALA A 114 15.30 0.24 3.23
N PRO A 115 14.45 1.06 3.89
CA PRO A 115 13.41 0.57 4.78
C PRO A 115 12.36 -0.31 4.07
N HIS A 116 11.97 0.07 2.84
CA HIS A 116 10.99 -0.69 2.07
C HIS A 116 11.56 -2.02 1.55
N ILE A 117 12.84 -2.02 1.14
CA ILE A 117 13.54 -3.24 0.72
C ILE A 117 13.67 -4.20 1.91
N ARG A 118 14.06 -3.71 3.10
CA ARG A 118 14.13 -4.52 4.33
C ARG A 118 12.76 -5.06 4.73
N ALA A 119 11.68 -4.31 4.52
CA ALA A 119 10.34 -4.77 4.86
C ALA A 119 9.95 -6.06 4.11
N MET A 120 10.49 -6.31 2.91
CA MET A 120 10.25 -7.54 2.15
C MET A 120 10.72 -8.80 2.90
N THR A 121 11.70 -8.70 3.81
CA THR A 121 12.19 -9.86 4.54
C THR A 121 11.23 -10.34 5.64
N ARG A 122 10.26 -9.52 6.05
CA ARG A 122 9.32 -9.88 7.14
C ARG A 122 8.42 -11.05 6.77
N VAL A 123 7.96 -11.09 5.52
CA VAL A 123 7.12 -12.20 5.05
C VAL A 123 7.94 -13.49 4.97
N LEU A 124 9.18 -13.41 4.47
CA LEU A 124 10.07 -14.57 4.41
C LEU A 124 10.43 -15.11 5.80
N GLU A 125 10.64 -14.22 6.76
CA GLU A 125 10.86 -14.58 8.17
C GLU A 125 9.66 -15.32 8.77
N HIS A 126 8.44 -14.83 8.51
CA HIS A 126 7.23 -15.50 8.97
C HIS A 126 7.09 -16.91 8.36
N LEU A 127 7.38 -17.07 7.06
CA LEU A 127 7.37 -18.38 6.41
C LEU A 127 8.43 -19.33 6.99
N GLU A 128 9.63 -18.82 7.27
CA GLU A 128 10.70 -19.57 7.92
C GLU A 128 10.28 -20.04 9.32
N GLU A 129 9.58 -19.19 10.07
CA GLU A 129 9.07 -19.50 11.39
C GLU A 129 7.98 -20.57 11.35
N GLU A 130 7.03 -20.49 10.41
CA GLU A 130 6.01 -21.53 10.19
C GLU A 130 6.63 -22.87 9.78
N LEU A 131 7.70 -22.87 8.99
CA LEU A 131 8.41 -24.10 8.63
C LEU A 131 9.13 -24.74 9.81
N ARG A 132 9.64 -23.93 10.74
CA ARG A 132 10.33 -24.41 11.96
C ARG A 132 9.35 -24.86 13.04
N ASN A 133 8.27 -24.11 13.20
CA ASN A 133 7.27 -24.26 14.25
C ASN A 133 5.87 -24.26 13.63
N PRO A 134 5.51 -25.33 12.89
CA PRO A 134 4.25 -25.36 12.17
C PRO A 134 3.08 -25.25 13.15
N THR A 135 2.22 -24.26 12.89
CA THR A 135 1.06 -23.99 13.73
C THR A 135 -0.01 -25.09 13.63
N TRP A 136 0.01 -25.89 12.56
CA TRP A 136 -0.83 -27.09 12.37
C TRP A 136 0.05 -28.34 12.16
N PRO A 137 -0.30 -29.50 12.74
CA PRO A 137 0.42 -30.75 12.47
C PRO A 137 0.23 -31.14 10.99
N ALA A 138 1.35 -31.48 10.34
CA ALA A 138 1.40 -31.97 8.96
C ALA A 138 0.73 -33.34 8.78
#